data_AF-A0A2T4LJR7-F1
#
_entry.id   AF-A0A2T4LJR7-F1
#
_cell.length_a   1.000
_cell.length_b   1.000
_cell.length_c   1.000
_cell.angle_alpha   90.00
_cell.angle_beta   90.00
_cell.angle_gamma   90.00
#
_symmetry.space_group_name_H-M   'P 1'
#
loop_
_entity.id
_entity.type
_entity.pdbx_description
1 polymer ?
#
loop_
_entity_poly.entity_id
_entity_poly.type
_entity_poly.pdbx_seq_one_letter_code
_entity_poly.pdbx_strand_id
1 'polypeptide(L)'
;VEDEWKDLYKQSRPSFMSLPVVATAGNHDEYALSEEDEKLLTKFNEHVNVPKENDAINGGSYYSFDYNGAHMVVANTNDNKKSKDNPDEKAIGKEQMEWIKKDIKKARENGANWVVLNLHKPMYSKSY
;
A
#
# COMPACT_ATOMS: atom_id res chain seq x y z
N VAL A 1 -1.53 -5.53 -19.58
CA VAL A 1 -1.07 -5.24 -18.20
C VAL A 1 0.41 -4.89 -18.16
N GLU A 2 1.34 -5.80 -18.50
CA GLU A 2 2.79 -5.48 -18.48
C GLU A 2 3.15 -4.28 -19.38
N ASP A 3 2.55 -4.18 -20.55
CA ASP A 3 2.80 -3.08 -21.48
C ASP A 3 2.29 -1.73 -20.95
N GLU A 4 1.20 -1.72 -20.16
CA GLU A 4 0.65 -0.49 -19.56
C GLU A 4 1.51 0.00 -18.39
N TRP A 5 2.06 -0.91 -17.57
CA TRP A 5 3.05 -0.53 -16.55
C TRP A 5 4.30 0.07 -17.18
N LYS A 6 4.81 -0.54 -18.25
CA LYS A 6 5.95 0.01 -19.00
C LYS A 6 5.64 1.39 -19.56
N ASP A 7 4.45 1.59 -20.11
CA ASP A 7 4.05 2.87 -20.69
C ASP A 7 3.88 3.95 -19.61
N LEU A 8 3.27 3.61 -18.46
CA LEU A 8 3.17 4.50 -17.30
C LEU A 8 4.56 4.98 -16.87
N TYR A 9 5.52 4.08 -16.70
CA TYR A 9 6.87 4.44 -16.26
C TYR A 9 7.67 5.20 -17.33
N LYS A 10 7.52 4.84 -18.61
CA LYS A 10 8.17 5.57 -19.71
C LYS A 10 7.68 7.01 -19.77
N GLN A 11 6.37 7.22 -19.72
CA GLN A 11 5.76 8.56 -19.79
C GLN A 11 6.05 9.37 -18.52
N SER A 12 6.02 8.75 -17.35
CA SER A 12 6.24 9.42 -16.06
C SER A 12 7.71 9.60 -15.71
N ARG A 13 8.64 9.07 -16.52
CA ARG A 13 10.08 9.05 -16.24
C ARG A 13 10.65 10.42 -15.84
N PRO A 14 10.34 11.55 -16.53
CA PRO A 14 10.89 12.85 -16.14
C PRO A 14 10.54 13.24 -14.70
N SER A 15 9.32 12.93 -14.26
CA SER A 15 8.85 13.21 -12.91
C SER A 15 9.40 12.21 -11.89
N PHE A 16 9.21 10.91 -12.13
CA PHE A 16 9.56 9.85 -11.18
C PHE A 16 11.07 9.71 -10.94
N MET A 17 11.90 10.15 -11.89
CA MET A 17 13.37 10.14 -11.72
C MET A 17 13.90 11.44 -11.10
N SER A 18 13.05 12.44 -10.85
CA SER A 18 13.47 13.72 -10.27
C SER A 18 13.33 13.79 -8.75
N LEU A 19 12.50 12.94 -8.14
CA LEU A 19 12.19 12.92 -6.71
C LEU A 19 11.93 11.49 -6.23
N PRO A 20 12.17 11.18 -4.94
CA PRO A 20 11.70 9.93 -4.35
C PRO A 20 10.17 9.81 -4.45
N VAL A 21 9.68 8.62 -4.81
CA VAL A 21 8.25 8.31 -4.88
C VAL A 21 7.91 7.31 -3.79
N VAL A 22 6.87 7.63 -3.01
CA VAL A 22 6.29 6.74 -1.98
C VAL A 22 4.95 6.26 -2.51
N ALA A 23 4.87 4.98 -2.88
CA ALA A 23 3.70 4.42 -3.53
C ALA A 23 2.81 3.68 -2.53
N THR A 24 1.51 3.97 -2.59
CA THR A 24 0.47 3.22 -1.86
C THR A 24 -0.31 2.40 -2.88
N ALA A 25 -0.44 1.10 -2.64
CA ALA A 25 -1.19 0.23 -3.54
C ALA A 25 -2.70 0.49 -3.44
N GLY A 26 -3.36 0.53 -4.60
CA GLY A 26 -4.80 0.65 -4.78
C GLY A 26 -5.41 -0.57 -5.45
N ASN A 27 -6.74 -0.61 -5.57
CA ASN A 27 -7.45 -1.77 -6.11
C ASN A 27 -7.04 -2.09 -7.56
N HIS A 28 -6.64 -1.11 -8.37
CA HIS A 28 -6.19 -1.34 -9.74
C HIS A 28 -4.81 -2.00 -9.84
N ASP A 29 -4.02 -2.03 -8.77
CA ASP A 29 -2.70 -2.66 -8.78
C ASP A 29 -2.76 -4.21 -8.71
N GLU A 30 -3.96 -4.76 -8.53
CA GLU A 30 -4.23 -6.21 -8.58
C GLU A 30 -5.20 -6.60 -9.71
N TYR A 31 -5.61 -5.67 -10.56
CA TYR A 31 -6.55 -5.96 -11.65
C TYR A 31 -5.78 -6.44 -12.90
N ALA A 32 -6.34 -7.42 -13.60
CA ALA A 32 -5.90 -7.76 -14.95
C ALA A 32 -6.64 -6.90 -15.99
N LEU A 33 -6.55 -7.26 -17.28
CA LEU A 33 -7.17 -6.48 -18.35
C LEU A 33 -8.70 -6.48 -18.27
N SER A 34 -9.31 -7.61 -17.92
CA SER A 34 -10.73 -7.70 -17.61
C SER A 34 -10.95 -7.71 -16.10
N GLU A 35 -12.03 -7.08 -15.63
CA GLU A 35 -12.41 -7.16 -14.21
C GLU A 35 -12.85 -8.57 -13.79
N GLU A 36 -13.27 -9.39 -14.76
CA GLU A 36 -13.67 -10.79 -14.58
C GLU A 36 -12.47 -11.74 -14.43
N ASP A 37 -11.27 -11.30 -14.82
CA ASP A 37 -10.05 -12.09 -14.70
C ASP A 37 -9.61 -12.22 -13.24
N GLU A 38 -8.81 -13.25 -12.96
CA GLU A 38 -8.18 -13.43 -11.66
C GLU A 38 -7.30 -12.23 -11.28
N LYS A 39 -7.32 -11.87 -9.99
CA LYS A 39 -6.51 -10.77 -9.46
C LYS A 39 -5.03 -11.13 -9.49
N LEU A 40 -4.20 -10.19 -9.94
CA LEU A 40 -2.76 -10.33 -10.06
C LEU A 40 -2.05 -9.76 -8.83
N LEU A 41 -2.10 -10.48 -7.72
CA LEU A 41 -1.74 -9.97 -6.38
C LEU A 41 -0.30 -9.48 -6.21
N THR A 42 0.62 -9.88 -7.10
CA THR A 42 2.05 -9.54 -7.05
C THR A 42 2.45 -8.38 -7.96
N LYS A 43 1.57 -7.94 -8.86
CA LYS A 43 1.95 -7.02 -9.95
C LYS A 43 2.46 -5.68 -9.44
N PHE A 44 1.86 -5.13 -8.40
CA PHE A 44 2.39 -3.97 -7.70
C PHE A 44 3.88 -4.14 -7.32
N ASN A 45 4.21 -5.25 -6.64
CA ASN A 45 5.54 -5.50 -6.09
C ASN A 45 6.58 -5.88 -7.16
N GLU A 46 6.15 -6.38 -8.31
CA GLU A 46 7.03 -6.61 -9.47
C GLU A 46 7.50 -5.30 -10.12
N HIS A 47 6.73 -4.22 -9.95
CA HIS A 47 6.94 -2.93 -10.60
C HIS A 47 7.43 -1.83 -9.65
N VAL A 48 7.04 -1.91 -8.38
CA VAL A 48 7.36 -0.93 -7.34
C VAL A 48 8.21 -1.61 -6.27
N ASN A 49 9.46 -1.17 -6.13
CA ASN A 49 10.36 -1.68 -5.10
C ASN A 49 10.13 -0.97 -3.76
N VAL A 50 9.28 -1.56 -2.91
CA VAL A 50 8.99 -1.11 -1.55
C VAL A 50 9.24 -2.23 -0.54
N PRO A 51 9.47 -1.91 0.75
CA PRO A 51 9.47 -2.91 1.80
C PRO A 51 8.13 -3.67 1.84
N LYS A 52 8.20 -4.94 2.24
CA LYS A 52 7.06 -5.86 2.34
C LYS A 52 7.00 -6.43 3.75
N GLU A 53 6.41 -5.66 4.65
CA GLU A 53 6.38 -6.05 6.05
C GLU A 53 5.59 -7.34 6.27
N ASN A 54 6.06 -8.19 7.19
CA ASN A 54 5.56 -9.54 7.45
C ASN A 54 5.53 -10.43 6.18
N ASP A 55 6.34 -10.09 5.16
CA ASP A 55 6.31 -10.70 3.83
C ASP A 55 4.91 -10.66 3.17
N ALA A 56 4.04 -9.74 3.61
CA ALA A 56 2.67 -9.65 3.17
C ALA A 56 2.57 -9.00 1.77
N ILE A 57 2.04 -9.78 0.83
CA ILE A 57 1.73 -9.36 -0.54
C ILE A 57 0.29 -9.74 -0.85
N ASN A 58 -0.57 -8.75 -1.01
CA ASN A 58 -1.98 -8.95 -1.33
C ASN A 58 -2.48 -7.78 -2.19
N GLY A 59 -2.13 -7.80 -3.48
CA GLY A 59 -2.38 -6.66 -4.37
C GLY A 59 -1.56 -5.43 -4.03
N GLY A 60 -0.41 -5.63 -3.37
CA GLY A 60 0.40 -4.58 -2.78
C GLY A 60 1.02 -4.98 -1.45
N SER A 61 1.82 -4.08 -0.89
CA SER A 61 2.46 -4.22 0.42
C SER A 61 2.21 -3.03 1.31
N TYR A 62 2.30 -3.25 2.62
CA TYR A 62 2.34 -2.20 3.63
C TYR A 62 3.74 -2.11 4.23
N TYR A 63 4.09 -0.89 4.62
CA TYR A 63 5.42 -0.56 5.14
C TYR A 63 5.40 0.81 5.80
N SER A 64 6.49 1.15 6.49
CA SER A 64 6.69 2.47 7.07
C SER A 64 8.13 2.92 6.96
N PHE A 65 8.35 4.22 7.16
CA PHE A 65 9.67 4.82 7.23
C PHE A 65 9.60 6.17 7.93
N ASP A 66 10.74 6.62 8.46
CA ASP A 66 10.87 7.92 9.09
C ASP A 66 11.53 8.92 8.11
N TYR A 67 11.00 10.14 8.06
CA TYR A 67 11.58 11.24 7.30
C TYR A 67 11.40 12.57 8.04
N ASN A 68 12.51 13.21 8.42
CA ASN A 68 12.55 14.53 9.04
C ASN A 68 11.59 14.70 10.25
N GLY A 69 11.54 13.71 11.14
CA GLY A 69 10.68 13.72 12.33
C GLY A 69 9.20 13.40 12.07
N ALA A 70 8.84 13.04 10.83
CA ALA A 70 7.55 12.44 10.50
C ALA A 70 7.74 10.93 10.27
N HIS A 71 6.82 10.14 10.81
CA HIS A 71 6.70 8.72 10.56
C HIS A 71 5.60 8.49 9.52
N MET A 72 5.99 7.96 8.37
CA MET A 72 5.09 7.68 7.26
C MET A 72 4.68 6.21 7.35
N VAL A 73 3.38 5.95 7.39
CA VAL A 73 2.81 4.61 7.34
C VAL A 73 2.07 4.48 6.01
N VAL A 74 2.36 3.41 5.27
CA VAL A 74 1.68 3.07 4.02
C VAL A 74 0.90 1.78 4.28
N ALA A 75 -0.43 1.90 4.31
CA ALA A 75 -1.32 0.77 4.50
C ALA A 75 -1.76 0.17 3.16
N ASN A 76 -1.86 -1.15 3.11
CA ASN A 76 -2.41 -1.87 1.98
C ASN A 76 -3.90 -2.18 2.23
N THR A 77 -4.77 -1.42 1.57
CA THR A 77 -6.23 -1.62 1.65
C THR A 77 -6.77 -2.71 0.71
N ASN A 78 -5.90 -3.40 -0.04
CA ASN A 78 -6.25 -4.63 -0.76
C ASN A 78 -6.19 -5.88 0.15
N ASP A 79 -5.82 -5.70 1.42
CA ASP A 79 -5.95 -6.68 2.50
C ASP A 79 -7.41 -6.89 2.95
N ASN A 80 -8.35 -6.69 2.02
CA ASN A 80 -9.78 -6.71 2.24
C ASN A 80 -10.47 -8.02 1.87
N LYS A 81 -9.68 -9.02 1.46
CA LYS A 81 -10.17 -10.32 1.01
C LYS A 81 -10.48 -11.21 2.21
N LYS A 82 -11.51 -12.04 2.07
CA LYS A 82 -11.92 -12.98 3.12
C LYS A 82 -10.79 -13.93 3.48
N SER A 83 -10.42 -13.96 4.75
CA SER A 83 -9.39 -14.86 5.28
C SER A 83 -9.67 -15.18 6.75
N LYS A 84 -8.81 -16.02 7.38
CA LYS A 84 -8.87 -16.23 8.84
C LYS A 84 -8.57 -14.95 9.62
N ASP A 85 -7.68 -14.12 9.07
CA ASP A 85 -7.30 -12.84 9.66
C ASP A 85 -8.38 -11.76 9.44
N ASN A 86 -9.02 -11.77 8.28
CA ASN A 86 -10.06 -10.82 7.89
C ASN A 86 -11.38 -11.53 7.48
N PRO A 87 -12.11 -12.12 8.44
CA PRO A 87 -13.33 -12.90 8.15
C PRO A 87 -14.51 -12.04 7.69
N ASP A 88 -14.50 -10.75 8.07
CA ASP A 88 -15.56 -9.78 7.79
C ASP A 88 -15.25 -8.89 6.58
N GLU A 89 -14.16 -9.16 5.85
CA GLU A 89 -13.78 -8.44 4.62
C GLU A 89 -13.63 -6.92 4.83
N LYS A 90 -13.12 -6.53 6.00
CA LYS A 90 -12.82 -5.13 6.34
C LYS A 90 -11.70 -4.61 5.43
N ALA A 91 -11.52 -3.30 5.31
CA ALA A 91 -10.47 -2.74 4.43
C ALA A 91 -9.04 -3.21 4.77
N ILE A 92 -8.77 -3.55 6.03
CA ILE A 92 -7.47 -4.00 6.54
C ILE A 92 -7.70 -5.19 7.48
N GLY A 93 -6.88 -6.24 7.35
CA GLY A 93 -6.88 -7.40 8.23
C GLY A 93 -6.37 -7.11 9.64
N LYS A 94 -6.54 -8.05 10.58
CA LYS A 94 -6.15 -7.84 11.97
C LYS A 94 -4.62 -7.81 12.11
N GLU A 95 -3.90 -8.67 11.40
CA GLU A 95 -2.43 -8.71 11.43
C GLU A 95 -1.81 -7.38 11.01
N GLN A 96 -2.23 -6.83 9.85
CA GLN A 96 -1.76 -5.54 9.38
C GLN A 96 -2.16 -4.40 10.35
N MET A 97 -3.39 -4.41 10.87
CA MET A 97 -3.85 -3.41 11.83
C MET A 97 -3.03 -3.43 13.14
N GLU A 98 -2.71 -4.61 13.66
CA GLU A 98 -1.87 -4.74 14.85
C GLU A 98 -0.42 -4.37 14.58
N TRP A 99 0.09 -4.66 13.38
CA TRP A 99 1.40 -4.17 12.97
C TRP A 99 1.45 -2.62 12.94
N ILE A 100 0.50 -1.96 12.28
CA ILE A 100 0.43 -0.49 12.19
C ILE A 100 0.42 0.14 13.60
N LYS A 101 -0.36 -0.41 14.53
CA LYS A 101 -0.42 0.11 15.92
C LYS A 101 0.93 0.02 16.62
N LYS A 102 1.64 -1.11 16.48
CA LYS A 102 2.95 -1.33 17.10
C LYS A 102 4.02 -0.44 16.47
N ASP A 103 3.99 -0.33 15.14
CA ASP A 103 4.89 0.48 14.35
C ASP A 103 4.79 1.97 14.74
N ILE A 104 3.58 2.52 14.76
CA ILE A 104 3.33 3.91 15.18
C ILE A 104 3.78 4.13 16.63
N LYS A 105 3.50 3.19 17.54
CA LYS A 105 3.92 3.31 18.94
C LYS A 105 5.44 3.40 19.05
N LYS A 106 6.15 2.51 18.35
CA LYS A 106 7.62 2.50 18.30
C LYS A 106 8.18 3.80 17.70
N ALA A 107 7.56 4.31 16.63
CA ALA A 107 7.98 5.56 16.02
C ALA A 107 7.83 6.76 16.97
N ARG A 108 6.74 6.80 17.75
CA ARG A 108 6.53 7.83 18.79
C ARG A 108 7.57 7.73 19.90
N GLU A 109 7.88 6.52 20.37
CA GLU A 109 8.95 6.29 21.35
C GLU A 109 10.31 6.74 20.82
N ASN A 110 10.54 6.63 19.51
CA ASN A 110 11.75 7.08 18.82
C ASN A 110 11.76 8.59 18.48
N GLY A 111 10.74 9.35 18.89
CA GLY A 111 10.72 10.81 18.74
C GLY A 111 10.02 11.33 17.47
N ALA A 112 9.20 10.50 16.79
CA ALA A 112 8.36 10.99 15.70
C ALA A 112 7.35 12.04 16.19
N ASN A 113 7.45 13.25 15.65
CA ASN A 113 6.55 14.37 15.94
C ASN A 113 5.23 14.25 15.16
N TRP A 114 5.31 13.69 13.95
CA TRP A 114 4.18 13.51 13.06
C TRP A 114 4.01 12.04 12.69
N VAL A 115 2.76 11.63 12.51
CA VAL A 115 2.42 10.34 11.92
C VAL A 115 1.49 10.62 10.75
N VAL A 116 1.84 10.14 9.57
CA VAL A 116 1.06 10.32 8.34
C VAL A 116 0.71 8.93 7.81
N LEU A 117 -0.59 8.64 7.76
CA LEU A 117 -1.11 7.38 7.22
C LEU A 117 -1.55 7.58 5.77
N ASN A 118 -0.96 6.81 4.87
CA ASN A 118 -1.30 6.76 3.46
C ASN A 118 -2.11 5.50 3.17
N LEU A 119 -3.24 5.66 2.50
CA LEU A 119 -4.16 4.56 2.15
C LEU A 119 -4.94 4.92 0.87
N HIS A 120 -5.30 3.90 0.09
CA HIS A 120 -6.06 4.09 -1.16
C HIS A 120 -7.58 4.15 -0.93
N LYS A 121 -8.16 3.15 -0.24
CA LYS A 121 -9.62 3.12 0.03
C LYS A 121 -9.96 3.95 1.28
N PRO A 122 -10.62 5.11 1.16
CA PRO A 122 -10.74 6.09 2.24
C PRO A 122 -11.64 5.61 3.38
N MET A 123 -11.32 6.03 4.61
CA MET A 123 -12.18 5.80 5.78
C MET A 123 -13.45 6.68 5.76
N TYR A 124 -13.33 7.88 5.20
CA TYR A 124 -14.40 8.85 5.10
C TYR A 124 -14.52 9.29 3.65
N SER A 125 -15.66 9.01 3.02
CA SER A 125 -16.01 9.50 1.69
C SER A 125 -17.44 10.03 1.71
N LYS A 126 -17.69 11.14 1.01
CA LYS A 126 -19.03 11.68 0.74
C LYS A 126 -19.49 11.38 -0.69
N SER A 127 -18.66 10.73 -1.48
CA SER A 127 -19.02 10.28 -2.83
C SER A 127 -19.77 8.96 -2.69
N TYR A 128 -21.05 8.97 -3.07
CA TYR A 128 -21.91 7.80 -3.19
C TYR A 128 -21.60 7.02 -4.47
#